data_AF-A0A8C2JZQ5-F1
#
_entry.id   AF-A0A8C2JZQ5-F1
#
_cell.length_a   1.000
_cell.length_b   1.000
_cell.length_c   1.000
_cell.angle_alpha   90.00
_cell.angle_beta   90.00
_cell.angle_gamma   90.00
#
_symmetry.space_group_name_H-M   'P 1'
#
loop_
_entity.id
_entity.type
_entity.pdbx_description
1 polymer ?
#
loop_
_entity_poly.entity_id
_entity_poly.type
_entity_poly.pdbx_seq_one_letter_code
_entity_poly.pdbx_strand_id
1 'polypeptide(L)'
;NCTYYSPSPNDVNSSTSPLNFLDQNYQELHQTCLTENTLYNDELFPPDNSSIGLFNDLPPEVDMSQVAWKRPSELVSNPNLIVDGMSRFDYAQGSVLGKFECILVSYSRC
;
A
#
# COMPACT_ATOMS: atom_id res chain seq x y z
N ASN A 1 5.09 24.19 -25.43
CA ASN A 1 3.64 24.17 -25.15
C ASN A 1 3.29 22.96 -24.32
N CYS A 2 3.48 23.06 -23.00
CA CYS A 2 2.87 22.11 -22.07
C CYS A 2 1.42 22.56 -21.90
N THR A 3 0.49 21.91 -22.58
CA THR A 3 -0.93 22.12 -22.33
C THR A 3 -1.26 21.48 -20.98
N TYR A 4 -1.58 22.31 -19.99
CA TYR A 4 -2.27 21.82 -18.79
C TYR A 4 -3.56 21.16 -19.27
N TYR A 5 -3.64 19.84 -19.15
CA TYR A 5 -4.88 19.13 -19.34
C TYR A 5 -5.76 19.48 -18.14
N SER A 6 -6.68 20.42 -18.32
CA SER A 6 -7.73 20.68 -17.35
C SER A 6 -8.79 19.59 -17.54
N PRO A 7 -9.00 18.68 -16.56
CA PRO A 7 -10.02 17.65 -16.70
C PRO A 7 -11.40 18.28 -16.87
N SER A 8 -12.19 17.77 -17.80
CA SER A 8 -13.60 18.13 -17.91
C SER A 8 -14.32 17.72 -16.61
N PRO A 9 -15.32 18.48 -16.12
CA PRO A 9 -16.10 18.11 -14.92
C PRO A 9 -16.75 16.71 -15.01
N ASN A 10 -16.86 16.16 -16.21
CA ASN A 10 -17.44 14.85 -16.48
C ASN A 10 -16.42 13.69 -16.48
N ASP A 11 -15.11 13.96 -16.37
CA ASP A 11 -14.04 12.93 -16.38
C ASP A 11 -13.54 12.56 -14.97
N VAL A 12 -14.18 13.12 -13.95
CA VAL A 12 -13.94 12.81 -12.54
C VAL A 12 -14.35 11.35 -12.30
N ASN A 13 -13.41 10.51 -11.88
CA ASN A 13 -13.56 9.05 -11.75
C ASN A 13 -13.45 8.26 -13.08
N SER A 14 -12.41 8.56 -13.86
CA SER A 14 -12.01 7.77 -15.03
C SER A 14 -10.70 7.02 -14.77
N SER A 15 -10.33 6.06 -15.64
CA SER A 15 -9.04 5.35 -15.52
C SER A 15 -7.83 6.29 -15.60
N THR A 16 -7.99 7.45 -16.24
CA THR A 16 -6.95 8.46 -16.41
C THR A 16 -7.00 9.57 -15.36
N SER A 17 -8.09 9.68 -14.61
CA SER A 17 -8.27 10.67 -13.54
C SER A 17 -9.12 10.05 -12.42
N PRO A 18 -8.57 9.07 -11.68
CA PRO A 18 -9.27 8.47 -10.56
C PRO A 18 -9.49 9.51 -9.45
N LEU A 19 -10.55 9.32 -8.68
CA LEU A 19 -10.75 10.09 -7.46
C LEU A 19 -9.70 9.69 -6.42
N ASN A 20 -9.26 10.67 -5.63
CA ASN A 20 -8.42 10.40 -4.46
C ASN A 20 -9.25 9.65 -3.42
N PHE A 21 -8.78 8.49 -2.98
CA PHE A 21 -9.40 7.78 -1.86
C PHE A 21 -9.10 8.53 -0.57
N LEU A 22 -10.14 8.83 0.22
CA LEU A 22 -10.02 9.57 1.48
C LEU A 22 -9.21 10.88 1.34
N ASP A 23 -9.34 11.54 0.19
CA ASP A 23 -8.63 12.78 -0.15
C ASP A 23 -7.09 12.69 -0.12
N GLN A 24 -6.53 11.47 -0.16
CA GLN A 24 -5.08 11.25 -0.21
C GLN A 24 -4.55 11.38 -1.65
N ASN A 25 -3.69 12.36 -1.91
CA ASN A 25 -3.01 12.55 -3.19
C ASN A 25 -1.60 11.94 -3.16
N TYR A 26 -1.37 10.86 -3.92
CA TYR A 26 -0.07 10.18 -3.98
C TYR A 26 1.09 11.11 -4.34
N GLN A 27 0.93 12.00 -5.33
CA GLN A 27 2.01 12.87 -5.81
C GLN A 27 2.43 13.87 -4.73
N GLU A 28 1.47 14.43 -4.00
CA GLU A 28 1.74 15.37 -2.90
C GLU A 28 2.41 14.68 -1.71
N LEU A 29 1.92 13.50 -1.33
CA LEU A 29 2.47 12.70 -0.23
C LEU A 29 3.90 12.24 -0.55
N HIS A 30 4.14 11.75 -1.77
CA HIS A 30 5.45 11.32 -2.23
C HIS A 30 6.46 12.48 -2.25
N GLN A 31 6.06 13.64 -2.77
CA GLN A 31 6.93 14.83 -2.79
C GLN A 31 7.24 15.34 -1.38
N THR A 32 6.28 15.29 -0.47
CA THR A 32 6.48 15.69 0.93
C THR A 32 7.53 14.80 1.60
N CYS A 33 7.36 13.48 1.51
CA CYS A 33 8.28 12.53 2.13
C CYS A 33 9.69 12.59 1.51
N LEU A 34 9.80 12.82 0.19
CA LEU A 34 11.07 13.11 -0.49
C LEU A 34 11.76 14.36 0.06
N THR A 35 10.99 15.43 0.24
CA THR A 35 11.51 16.73 0.72
C THR A 35 11.97 16.64 2.18
N GLU A 36 11.24 15.91 3.00
CA GLU A 36 11.54 15.72 4.43
C GLU A 36 12.55 14.59 4.69
N ASN A 37 12.89 13.81 3.67
CA ASN A 37 13.70 12.60 3.78
C ASN A 37 13.14 11.62 4.83
N THR A 38 11.82 11.46 4.82
CA THR A 38 11.07 10.59 5.71
C THR A 38 10.43 9.44 4.92
N LEU A 39 10.08 8.36 5.62
CA LEU A 39 9.29 7.28 5.03
C LEU A 39 7.81 7.59 5.28
N TYR A 40 6.99 7.35 4.25
CA TYR A 40 5.54 7.52 4.39
C TYR A 40 4.97 6.56 5.44
N ASN A 41 4.07 7.09 6.28
CA ASN A 41 3.27 6.36 7.25
C ASN A 41 1.80 6.72 6.97
N ASP A 42 0.96 5.70 6.79
CA ASP A 42 -0.46 5.91 6.47
C ASP A 42 -1.26 6.03 7.77
N GLU A 43 -1.67 7.25 8.09
CA GLU A 43 -2.47 7.53 9.30
C GLU A 43 -3.88 6.94 9.21
N LEU A 44 -4.40 6.72 8.00
CA LEU A 44 -5.73 6.16 7.77
C LEU A 44 -5.71 4.63 7.78
N PHE A 45 -4.52 4.03 7.68
CA PHE A 45 -4.29 2.60 7.75
C PHE A 45 -3.02 2.30 8.57
N PRO A 46 -3.09 2.52 9.90
CA PRO A 46 -1.91 2.46 10.75
C PRO A 46 -1.32 1.03 10.81
N PRO A 47 0.00 0.88 11.01
CA PRO A 47 0.65 -0.43 11.12
C PRO A 47 0.42 -1.03 12.53
N ASP A 48 -0.84 -1.24 12.90
CA ASP A 48 -1.26 -1.87 14.15
C ASP A 48 -2.41 -2.87 13.92
N ASN A 49 -2.92 -3.44 15.01
CA ASN A 49 -3.91 -4.50 14.94
C ASN A 49 -5.26 -4.04 14.35
N SER A 50 -5.58 -2.75 14.39
CA SER A 50 -6.83 -2.21 13.84
C SER A 50 -6.91 -2.38 12.31
N SER A 51 -5.77 -2.39 11.62
CA SER A 51 -5.67 -2.53 10.16
C SER A 51 -5.69 -3.98 9.67
N ILE A 52 -5.51 -4.95 10.58
CA ILE A 52 -5.55 -6.39 10.23
C ILE A 52 -6.99 -6.89 10.22
N GLY A 53 -7.83 -6.37 11.13
CA GLY A 53 -9.25 -6.72 11.23
C GLY A 53 -9.72 -6.82 12.67
N LEU A 54 -10.98 -7.20 12.85
CA LEU A 54 -11.54 -7.45 14.18
C LEU A 54 -10.96 -8.76 14.71
N PHE A 55 -10.47 -8.75 15.95
CA PHE A 55 -9.90 -9.95 16.60
C PHE A 55 -10.84 -11.16 16.63
N ASN A 56 -12.15 -10.91 16.58
CA ASN A 56 -13.18 -11.96 16.57
C ASN A 56 -13.25 -12.72 15.24
N ASP A 57 -12.72 -12.15 14.16
CA ASP A 57 -12.74 -12.75 12.81
C ASP A 57 -11.46 -13.53 12.51
N LEU A 58 -10.46 -13.46 13.40
CA LEU A 58 -9.20 -14.19 13.26
C LEU A 58 -9.34 -15.63 13.78
N PRO A 59 -8.74 -16.62 13.10
CA PRO A 59 -8.66 -17.97 13.64
C PRO A 59 -8.00 -17.98 15.03
N PRO A 60 -8.47 -18.80 15.99
CA PRO A 60 -7.89 -18.86 17.34
C PRO A 60 -6.41 -19.23 17.39
N GLU A 61 -5.89 -19.82 16.31
CA GLU A 61 -4.50 -20.21 16.13
C GLU A 61 -3.57 -19.03 15.79
N VAL A 62 -4.14 -17.86 15.46
CA VAL A 62 -3.37 -16.66 15.14
C VAL A 62 -2.97 -15.95 16.43
N ASP A 63 -1.69 -16.09 16.80
CA ASP A 63 -1.11 -15.27 17.87
C ASP A 63 -0.71 -13.90 17.34
N MET A 64 -1.55 -12.89 17.60
CA MET A 64 -1.31 -11.49 17.21
C MET A 64 -0.05 -10.89 17.85
N SER A 65 0.47 -11.46 18.94
CA SER A 65 1.73 -11.00 19.53
C SER A 65 2.96 -11.28 18.65
N GLN A 66 2.84 -12.23 17.72
CA GLN A 66 3.89 -12.59 16.77
C GLN A 66 3.82 -11.78 15.47
N VAL A 67 2.77 -10.97 15.29
CA VAL A 67 2.60 -10.16 14.08
C VAL A 67 3.43 -8.89 14.21
N ALA A 68 4.29 -8.65 13.22
CA ALA A 68 5.11 -7.46 13.11
C ALA A 68 5.00 -6.85 11.72
N TRP A 69 4.75 -5.55 11.65
CA TRP A 69 4.76 -4.78 10.42
C TRP A 69 6.20 -4.51 9.99
N LYS A 70 6.54 -4.88 8.75
CA LYS A 70 7.89 -4.71 8.19
C LYS A 70 7.82 -4.22 6.75
N ARG A 71 8.74 -3.35 6.38
CA ARG A 71 8.95 -2.91 5.00
C ARG A 71 9.80 -3.94 4.24
N PRO A 72 9.64 -4.07 2.91
CA PRO A 72 10.43 -5.01 2.10
C PRO A 72 11.95 -4.83 2.26
N SER A 73 12.42 -3.59 2.45
CA SER A 73 13.83 -3.28 2.69
C SER A 73 14.38 -3.85 4.00
N GLU A 74 13.52 -4.21 4.95
CA GLU A 74 13.91 -4.88 6.20
C GLU A 74 13.98 -6.40 6.04
N LEU A 75 13.38 -6.93 4.97
CA LEU A 75 13.31 -8.38 4.70
C LEU A 75 14.37 -8.82 3.69
N VAL A 76 14.64 -7.97 2.69
CA VAL A 76 15.59 -8.25 1.60
C VAL A 76 16.42 -7.02 1.29
N SER A 77 17.67 -7.22 0.85
CA SER A 77 18.63 -6.13 0.63
C SER A 77 18.29 -5.21 -0.55
N ASN A 78 17.68 -5.75 -1.61
CA ASN A 78 17.29 -4.99 -2.79
C ASN A 78 15.86 -5.35 -3.21
N PRO A 79 14.83 -4.79 -2.52
CA PRO A 79 13.44 -5.06 -2.84
C PRO A 79 13.07 -4.48 -4.21
N ASN A 80 12.36 -5.27 -5.02
CA ASN A 80 11.82 -4.85 -6.31
C ASN A 80 10.30 -4.96 -6.28
N LEU A 81 9.61 -3.95 -6.84
CA LEU A 81 8.15 -3.96 -6.91
C LEU A 81 7.64 -4.86 -8.04
N ILE A 82 8.31 -4.83 -9.19
CA ILE A 82 8.00 -5.64 -10.38
C ILE A 82 9.32 -6.08 -10.99
N VAL A 83 9.46 -7.37 -11.30
CA VAL A 83 10.64 -7.94 -11.97
C VAL A 83 10.14 -8.73 -13.18
N ASP A 84 10.63 -8.42 -14.37
CA ASP A 84 10.31 -9.14 -15.61
C ASP A 84 8.81 -9.25 -15.96
N GLY A 85 8.02 -8.24 -15.56
CA GLY A 85 6.58 -8.16 -15.80
C GLY A 85 5.76 -8.70 -14.63
N MET A 86 4.50 -9.07 -14.90
CA MET A 86 3.61 -9.67 -13.91
C MET A 86 3.11 -11.02 -14.42
N SER A 87 3.29 -12.06 -13.63
CA SER A 87 2.91 -13.44 -13.92
C SER A 87 2.05 -13.99 -12.78
N ARG A 88 1.13 -14.91 -13.13
CA ARG A 88 0.31 -15.61 -12.12
C ARG A 88 1.15 -16.49 -11.17
N PHE A 89 2.40 -16.76 -11.51
CA PHE A 89 3.32 -17.51 -10.67
C PHE A 89 4.10 -16.65 -9.67
N ASP A 90 3.97 -15.32 -9.73
CA ASP A 90 4.66 -14.39 -8.83
C ASP A 90 3.98 -14.26 -7.45
N TYR A 91 2.85 -14.96 -7.26
CA TYR A 91 2.03 -14.88 -6.06
C TYR A 91 2.11 -16.18 -5.26
N ALA A 92 2.44 -16.06 -3.98
CA ALA A 92 2.32 -17.13 -3.00
C ALA A 92 1.48 -16.63 -1.82
N GLN A 93 0.47 -17.41 -1.43
CA GLN A 93 -0.40 -17.06 -0.30
C GLN A 93 0.34 -17.28 1.03
N GLY A 94 0.24 -16.30 1.92
CA GLY A 94 0.74 -16.43 3.29
C GLY A 94 0.00 -17.52 4.09
N SER A 95 0.68 -18.14 5.05
CA SER A 95 0.16 -19.29 5.81
C SER A 95 -0.95 -18.95 6.80
N VAL A 96 -1.05 -17.69 7.25
CA VAL A 96 -1.89 -17.29 8.39
C VAL A 96 -3.09 -16.43 7.98
N LEU A 97 -2.88 -15.45 7.11
CA LEU A 97 -3.93 -14.50 6.69
C LEU A 97 -4.62 -14.91 5.37
N GLY A 98 -4.23 -16.03 4.76
CA GLY A 98 -4.66 -16.50 3.44
C GLY A 98 -6.14 -16.87 3.24
N LYS A 99 -7.07 -16.36 4.05
CA LYS A 99 -8.50 -16.29 3.69
C LYS A 99 -8.93 -14.87 3.28
N PHE A 100 -8.10 -13.86 3.53
CA PHE A 100 -8.28 -12.49 3.08
C PHE A 100 -6.90 -11.95 2.68
N GLU A 101 -6.70 -11.72 1.40
CA GLU A 101 -5.47 -11.09 0.91
C GLU A 101 -5.26 -9.76 1.64
N CYS A 102 -4.08 -9.56 2.24
CA CYS A 102 -3.49 -8.25 2.52
C CYS A 102 -2.03 -8.44 2.96
N ILE A 103 -1.09 -8.46 2.03
CA ILE A 103 0.19 -7.78 2.27
C ILE A 103 -0.01 -6.38 1.69
N LEU A 104 -0.63 -5.47 2.44
CA LEU A 104 -0.57 -4.05 2.10
C LEU A 104 0.78 -3.55 2.59
N VAL A 105 1.81 -3.73 1.76
CA VAL A 105 2.99 -2.91 1.90
C VAL A 105 2.63 -1.53 1.36
N SER A 106 2.56 -0.53 2.22
CA SER A 106 2.81 0.85 1.83
C SER A 106 4.25 0.92 1.30
N TYR A 107 4.42 0.61 0.02
CA TYR A 107 5.67 0.80 -0.70
C TYR A 107 5.58 2.10 -1.47
N SER A 108 5.94 3.16 -0.78
CA SER A 108 6.52 4.32 -1.42
C SER A 108 7.93 4.43 -0.85
N ARG A 109 8.90 3.81 -1.54
CA ARG A 109 10.24 4.39 -1.50
C ARG A 109 10.03 5.81 -2.01
N CYS A 110 10.35 6.78 -1.17
CA CYS A 110 10.47 8.14 -1.68
C CYS A 110 11.61 8.13 -2.69
#